data_AF-A0A8T2B1N2-F1
#
_entry.id   AF-A0A8T2B1N2-F1
#
_cell.length_a   1.000
_cell.length_b   1.000
_cell.length_c   1.000
_cell.angle_alpha   90.00
_cell.angle_beta   90.00
_cell.angle_gamma   90.00
#
_symmetry.space_group_name_H-M   'P 1'
#
loop_
_entity.id
_entity.type
_entity.pdbx_description
1 polymer ?
#
loop_
_entity_poly.entity_id
_entity_poly.type
_entity_poly.pdbx_seq_one_letter_code
_entity_poly.pdbx_strand_id
1 'polypeptide(L)'
;MNRAIRRQRQSQAVSATESRVSLVFALASQASSVSQRLLADLAVETAKYVFPKRFNSSNLEEALMSFPDLETMEFRVVSRTDKYEIRQVEPYFVAETTMPGETGFDFYGASKSFNVLAEYLFGKNTIKEKMEMTTPVVTRKAQSVGERMEMTTPVITTKVLVN
;
A
#
# COMPACT_ATOMS: atom_id res chain seq x y z
N MET A 1 -51.80 33.08 47.61
CA MET A 1 -50.83 32.10 47.08
C MET A 1 -50.87 32.12 45.56
N ASN A 2 -49.70 31.95 44.94
CA ASN A 2 -49.43 31.62 43.52
C ASN A 2 -49.11 32.77 42.54
N ARG A 3 -47.79 33.00 42.42
CA ARG A 3 -47.09 33.46 41.22
C ARG A 3 -47.21 32.40 40.12
N ALA A 4 -47.53 32.78 38.89
CA ALA A 4 -47.22 31.99 37.71
C ALA A 4 -46.81 32.93 36.56
N ILE A 5 -45.52 32.91 36.29
CA ILE A 5 -44.82 33.67 35.24
C ILE A 5 -45.29 33.13 33.89
N ARG A 6 -46.08 33.93 33.17
CA ARG A 6 -46.42 33.65 31.76
C ARG A 6 -45.23 34.10 30.91
N ARG A 7 -44.31 33.18 30.60
CA ARG A 7 -43.26 33.40 29.58
C ARG A 7 -43.95 33.69 28.25
N GLN A 8 -44.01 34.95 27.84
CA GLN A 8 -44.25 35.31 26.45
C GLN A 8 -43.08 34.76 25.64
N ARG A 9 -43.29 33.64 24.94
CA ARG A 9 -42.49 33.31 23.76
C ARG A 9 -42.82 34.38 22.72
N GLN A 10 -42.01 35.43 22.68
CA GLN A 10 -41.96 36.33 21.53
C GLN A 10 -41.46 35.49 20.35
N SER A 11 -42.38 35.00 19.53
CA SER A 11 -42.06 34.59 18.16
C SER A 11 -41.70 35.87 17.41
N GLN A 12 -40.41 36.20 17.36
CA GLN A 12 -39.91 37.20 16.41
C GLN A 12 -40.26 36.67 15.02
N ALA A 13 -41.22 37.30 14.36
CA ALA A 13 -41.53 37.04 12.97
C ALA A 13 -40.35 37.56 12.15
N VAL A 14 -39.37 36.70 11.92
CA VAL A 14 -38.20 36.96 11.07
C VAL A 14 -38.74 37.36 9.70
N SER A 15 -38.29 38.51 9.20
CA SER A 15 -38.75 39.02 7.91
C SER A 15 -38.41 38.01 6.80
N ALA A 16 -39.28 37.88 5.79
CA ALA A 16 -39.04 36.99 4.65
C ALA A 16 -37.69 37.27 3.96
N THR A 17 -37.21 38.51 4.02
CA THR A 17 -35.89 38.92 3.53
C THR A 17 -34.75 38.40 4.40
N GLU A 18 -34.88 38.46 5.73
CA GLU A 18 -33.88 37.94 6.69
C GLU A 18 -33.72 36.42 6.58
N SER A 19 -34.84 35.72 6.35
CA SER A 19 -34.85 34.27 6.13
C SER A 19 -34.11 33.89 4.84
N ARG A 20 -34.30 34.67 3.77
CA ARG A 20 -33.61 34.48 2.49
C ARG A 20 -32.11 34.76 2.61
N VAL A 21 -31.73 35.84 3.29
CA VAL A 21 -30.31 36.17 3.52
C VAL A 21 -29.62 35.09 4.35
N SER A 22 -30.27 34.61 5.42
CA SER A 22 -29.73 33.53 6.25
C SER A 22 -29.59 32.22 5.47
N LEU A 23 -30.54 31.91 4.59
CA LEU A 23 -30.48 30.73 3.73
C LEU A 23 -29.33 30.84 2.71
N VAL A 24 -29.16 31.99 2.06
CA VAL A 24 -28.04 32.22 1.14
C VAL A 24 -26.71 32.11 1.88
N PHE A 25 -26.60 32.68 3.08
CA PHE A 25 -25.40 32.57 3.90
C PHE A 25 -25.11 31.14 4.34
N ALA A 26 -26.13 30.38 4.76
CA ALA A 26 -25.98 28.98 5.11
C ALA A 26 -25.56 28.12 3.90
N LEU A 27 -26.15 28.36 2.73
CA LEU A 27 -25.81 27.65 1.50
C LEU A 27 -24.39 27.98 1.03
N ALA A 28 -24.00 29.26 1.13
CA ALA A 28 -22.64 29.72 0.84
C ALA A 28 -21.62 29.11 1.81
N SER A 29 -21.93 29.08 3.11
CA SER A 29 -21.10 28.44 4.13
C SER A 29 -20.94 26.94 3.87
N GLN A 30 -22.04 26.23 3.55
CA GLN A 30 -22.00 24.81 3.22
C GLN A 30 -21.18 24.54 1.96
N ALA A 31 -21.41 25.28 0.88
CA ALA A 31 -20.62 25.19 -0.35
C ALA A 31 -19.13 25.51 -0.11
N SER A 32 -18.83 26.50 0.72
CA SER A 32 -17.45 26.85 1.08
C SER A 32 -16.75 25.73 1.86
N SER A 33 -17.44 25.06 2.78
CA SER A 33 -16.88 23.96 3.57
C SER A 33 -16.49 22.76 2.71
N VAL A 34 -17.32 22.44 1.70
CA VAL A 34 -17.02 21.37 0.73
C VAL A 34 -15.83 21.76 -0.13
N SER A 35 -15.78 23.01 -0.60
CA SER A 35 -14.65 23.52 -1.38
C SER A 35 -13.34 23.50 -0.59
N GLN A 36 -13.35 23.89 0.68
CA GLN A 36 -12.17 23.85 1.56
C GLN A 36 -11.66 22.43 1.78
N ARG A 37 -12.55 21.44 1.96
CA ARG A 37 -12.14 20.03 2.07
C ARG A 37 -11.49 19.52 0.80
N LEU A 38 -12.09 19.81 -0.35
CA LEU A 38 -11.58 19.39 -1.65
C LEU A 38 -10.22 20.03 -1.95
N LEU A 39 -10.04 21.30 -1.58
CA LEU A 39 -8.74 21.98 -1.66
C LEU A 39 -7.71 21.37 -0.70
N ALA A 40 -8.11 20.99 0.51
CA ALA A 40 -7.22 20.32 1.45
C ALA A 40 -6.79 18.95 0.95
N ASP A 41 -7.72 18.13 0.44
CA ASP A 41 -7.41 16.82 -0.14
C ASP A 41 -6.51 16.96 -1.37
N LEU A 42 -6.77 17.95 -2.23
CA LEU A 42 -5.92 18.26 -3.36
C LEU A 42 -4.53 18.72 -2.92
N ALA A 43 -4.43 19.57 -1.89
CA ALA A 43 -3.16 20.02 -1.35
C ALA A 43 -2.36 18.85 -0.75
N VAL A 44 -3.01 17.92 -0.05
CA VAL A 44 -2.39 16.71 0.50
C VAL A 44 -1.90 15.80 -0.62
N GLU A 45 -2.74 15.56 -1.63
CA GLU A 45 -2.38 14.71 -2.77
C GLU A 45 -1.24 15.33 -3.59
N THR A 46 -1.30 16.63 -3.89
CA THR A 46 -0.23 17.35 -4.59
C THR A 46 1.07 17.40 -3.77
N ALA A 47 0.99 17.57 -2.46
CA ALA A 47 2.16 17.55 -1.57
C ALA A 47 2.88 16.20 -1.62
N LYS A 48 2.17 15.08 -1.82
CA LYS A 48 2.76 13.73 -1.98
C LYS A 48 3.75 13.66 -3.15
N TYR A 49 3.48 14.38 -4.25
CA TYR A 49 4.31 14.37 -5.45
C TYR A 49 5.36 15.48 -5.47
N VAL A 50 5.07 16.66 -4.89
CA VAL A 50 6.02 17.78 -4.81
C VAL A 50 7.06 17.57 -3.72
N PHE A 51 6.66 16.97 -2.60
CA PHE A 51 7.52 16.64 -1.47
C PHE A 51 7.46 15.12 -1.23
N PRO A 52 8.10 14.31 -2.09
CA PRO A 52 8.21 12.89 -1.79
C PRO A 52 8.82 12.73 -0.40
N LYS A 53 8.24 11.85 0.43
CA LYS A 53 8.84 11.50 1.73
C LYS A 53 10.30 11.16 1.48
N ARG A 54 11.21 11.97 2.03
CA ARG A 54 12.65 11.81 1.84
C ARG A 54 13.08 10.49 2.49
N PHE A 55 13.11 9.43 1.71
CA PHE A 55 14.00 8.32 2.00
C PHE A 55 15.43 8.82 1.75
N ASN A 56 16.39 8.27 2.49
CA ASN A 56 17.83 8.47 2.25
C ASN A 56 18.29 7.83 0.93
N SER A 57 17.45 7.82 -0.11
CA SER A 57 17.77 7.29 -1.43
C SER A 57 18.66 8.28 -2.14
N SER A 58 19.95 7.97 -2.17
CA SER A 58 20.94 8.80 -2.87
C SER A 58 20.89 8.56 -4.39
N ASN A 59 20.18 7.51 -4.83
CA ASN A 59 20.12 7.05 -6.21
C ASN A 59 18.68 6.88 -6.72
N LEU A 60 18.46 7.22 -7.99
CA LEU A 60 17.16 7.10 -8.67
C LEU A 60 16.68 5.65 -8.76
N GLU A 61 17.60 4.70 -8.96
CA GLU A 61 17.29 3.27 -8.96
C GLU A 61 16.70 2.80 -7.62
N GLU A 62 17.24 3.28 -6.50
CA GLU A 62 16.70 2.99 -5.17
C GLU A 62 15.29 3.55 -5.00
N ALA A 63 15.06 4.80 -5.45
CA ALA A 63 13.73 5.40 -5.42
C ALA A 63 12.71 4.66 -6.31
N LEU A 64 13.14 4.06 -7.42
CA LEU A 64 12.29 3.23 -8.28
C LEU A 64 12.07 1.81 -7.72
N MET A 65 13.01 1.29 -6.92
CA MET A 65 12.93 -0.02 -6.30
C MET A 65 12.19 0.00 -4.95
N SER A 66 12.21 1.14 -4.25
CA SER A 66 11.55 1.30 -2.96
C SER A 66 10.12 1.81 -3.14
N PHE A 67 9.14 1.02 -2.71
CA PHE A 67 7.77 1.50 -2.55
C PHE A 67 7.56 1.86 -1.07
N PRO A 68 7.19 3.12 -0.74
CA PRO A 68 7.22 3.63 0.64
C PRO A 68 6.24 2.93 1.58
N ASP A 69 5.24 2.24 1.02
CA ASP A 69 4.17 1.59 1.78
C ASP A 69 4.36 0.07 1.88
N LEU A 70 5.44 -0.48 1.29
CA LEU A 70 5.73 -1.92 1.29
C LEU A 70 7.00 -2.23 2.07
N GLU A 71 6.99 -3.36 2.78
CA GLU A 71 8.17 -3.86 3.48
C GLU A 71 9.30 -4.18 2.49
N THR A 72 10.54 -3.91 2.90
CA THR A 72 11.75 -4.19 2.11
C THR A 72 12.80 -4.93 2.92
N MET A 73 13.73 -5.57 2.22
CA MET A 73 14.84 -6.29 2.84
C MET A 73 15.76 -5.33 3.63
N GLU A 74 16.06 -5.68 4.87
CA GLU A 74 16.98 -4.91 5.70
C GLU A 74 18.43 -5.11 5.22
N PHE A 75 19.15 -4.00 5.05
CA PHE A 75 20.56 -4.03 4.65
C PHE A 75 21.37 -2.91 5.28
N ARG A 76 22.66 -3.18 5.46
CA ARG A 76 23.69 -2.21 5.85
C ARG A 76 24.53 -1.85 4.63
N VAL A 77 24.71 -0.56 4.37
CA VAL A 77 25.67 -0.09 3.36
C VAL A 77 27.09 -0.21 3.94
N VAL A 78 27.92 -1.03 3.30
CA VAL A 78 29.33 -1.24 3.70
C VAL A 78 30.24 -0.23 3.00
N SER A 79 29.98 0.05 1.73
CA SER A 79 30.75 1.01 0.93
C SER A 79 29.87 1.60 -0.16
N ARG A 80 30.14 2.87 -0.51
CA ARG A 80 29.41 3.59 -1.56
C ARG A 80 30.40 4.35 -2.45
N THR A 81 30.22 4.22 -3.76
CA THR A 81 30.92 4.97 -4.80
C THR A 81 29.87 5.64 -5.69
N ASP A 82 30.28 6.57 -6.55
CA ASP A 82 29.38 7.25 -7.50
C ASP A 82 28.68 6.30 -8.49
N LYS A 83 29.19 5.07 -8.68
CA LYS A 83 28.68 4.10 -9.65
C LYS A 83 27.98 2.89 -9.05
N TYR A 84 28.30 2.55 -7.80
CA TYR A 84 27.79 1.33 -7.18
C TYR A 84 27.80 1.44 -5.66
N GLU A 85 27.00 0.58 -5.04
CA GLU A 85 26.90 0.43 -3.61
C GLU A 85 27.12 -1.04 -3.22
N ILE A 86 27.84 -1.26 -2.13
CA ILE A 86 28.00 -2.58 -1.53
C ILE A 86 27.08 -2.65 -0.32
N ARG A 87 26.07 -3.52 -0.42
CA ARG A 87 25.09 -3.79 0.62
C ARG A 87 25.36 -5.15 1.26
N GLN A 88 25.39 -5.18 2.58
CA GLN A 88 25.31 -6.40 3.36
C GLN A 88 23.86 -6.58 3.80
N VAL A 89 23.23 -7.64 3.32
CA VAL A 89 21.83 -7.95 3.61
C VAL A 89 21.77 -8.96 4.75
N GLU A 90 20.84 -8.77 5.69
CA GLU A 90 20.55 -9.76 6.73
C GLU A 90 19.91 -11.03 6.12
N PRO A 91 20.05 -12.22 6.71
CA PRO A 91 19.40 -13.43 6.21
C PRO A 91 17.87 -13.28 6.13
N TYR A 92 17.28 -13.70 5.02
CA TYR A 92 15.85 -13.57 4.76
C TYR A 92 15.31 -14.79 4.00
N PHE A 93 14.00 -15.02 4.11
CA PHE A 93 13.31 -16.06 3.38
C PHE A 93 12.75 -15.53 2.07
N VAL A 94 12.79 -16.35 1.02
CA VAL A 94 12.24 -16.03 -0.29
C VAL A 94 11.32 -17.12 -0.77
N ALA A 95 10.18 -16.72 -1.33
CA ALA A 95 9.41 -17.56 -2.21
C ALA A 95 9.94 -17.34 -3.63
N GLU A 96 10.34 -18.42 -4.31
CA GLU A 96 10.84 -18.35 -5.68
C GLU A 96 10.03 -19.23 -6.62
N THR A 97 10.05 -18.85 -7.90
CA THR A 97 9.47 -19.65 -8.97
C THR A 97 10.38 -19.59 -10.19
N THR A 98 10.33 -20.62 -11.01
CA THR A 98 11.11 -20.66 -12.24
C THR A 98 10.34 -19.97 -13.35
N MET A 99 11.02 -19.08 -14.07
CA MET A 99 10.46 -18.40 -15.23
C MET A 99 10.45 -19.35 -16.44
N PRO A 100 9.30 -19.51 -17.13
CA PRO A 100 9.26 -20.29 -18.36
C PRO A 100 9.96 -19.52 -19.48
N GLY A 101 10.92 -20.15 -20.17
CA GLY A 101 11.63 -19.55 -21.30
C GLY A 101 13.03 -20.16 -21.47
N GLU A 102 13.42 -20.43 -22.72
CA GLU A 102 14.74 -21.04 -23.02
C GLU A 102 15.87 -20.02 -23.14
N THR A 103 15.54 -18.77 -23.50
CA THR A 103 16.53 -17.74 -23.89
C THR A 103 16.81 -16.69 -22.80
N GLY A 104 16.18 -16.79 -21.63
CA GLY A 104 16.40 -15.87 -20.50
C GLY A 104 15.17 -15.04 -20.14
N PHE A 105 15.36 -13.76 -19.83
CA PHE A 105 14.27 -12.87 -19.44
C PHE A 105 13.36 -12.56 -20.62
N ASP A 106 12.06 -12.82 -20.43
CA ASP A 106 11.01 -12.34 -21.31
C ASP A 106 9.83 -11.81 -20.49
N PHE A 107 9.13 -10.80 -21.00
CA PHE A 107 8.06 -10.12 -20.28
C PHE A 107 6.86 -11.03 -19.98
N TYR A 108 6.57 -12.00 -20.86
CA TYR A 108 5.43 -12.89 -20.72
C TYR A 108 5.68 -13.91 -19.60
N GLY A 109 6.86 -14.53 -19.60
CA GLY A 109 7.35 -15.41 -18.55
C GLY A 109 7.46 -14.68 -17.22
N ALA A 110 7.99 -13.46 -17.20
CA ALA A 110 8.08 -12.65 -15.98
C ALA A 110 6.71 -12.38 -15.37
N SER A 111 5.74 -11.95 -16.19
CA SER A 111 4.35 -11.72 -15.75
C SER A 111 3.70 -13.00 -15.22
N LYS A 112 3.85 -14.12 -15.95
CA LYS A 112 3.30 -15.42 -15.53
C LYS A 112 3.91 -15.90 -14.22
N SER A 113 5.21 -15.79 -14.05
CA SER A 113 5.92 -16.15 -12.82
C SER A 113 5.55 -15.24 -11.65
N PHE A 114 5.43 -13.94 -11.89
CA PHE A 114 4.96 -13.03 -10.86
C PHE A 114 3.54 -13.38 -10.39
N ASN A 115 2.64 -13.75 -11.32
CA ASN A 115 1.29 -14.19 -10.95
C ASN A 115 1.32 -15.43 -10.04
N VAL A 116 2.24 -16.38 -10.25
CA VAL A 116 2.39 -17.54 -9.35
C VAL A 116 2.78 -17.10 -7.94
N LEU A 117 3.72 -16.16 -7.80
CA LEU A 117 4.11 -15.61 -6.50
C LEU A 117 2.97 -14.82 -5.85
N ALA A 118 2.25 -14.01 -6.63
CA ALA A 118 1.09 -13.26 -6.14
C ALA A 118 -0.02 -14.19 -5.64
N GLU A 119 -0.31 -15.27 -6.37
CA GLU A 119 -1.26 -16.29 -5.94
C GLU A 119 -0.85 -16.93 -4.61
N TYR A 120 0.43 -17.26 -4.44
CA TYR A 120 0.96 -17.78 -3.18
C TYR A 120 0.77 -16.79 -2.02
N LEU A 121 1.10 -15.51 -2.23
CA LEU A 121 0.93 -14.44 -1.24
C LEU A 121 -0.54 -14.21 -0.89
N PHE A 122 -1.46 -14.35 -1.86
CA PHE A 122 -2.90 -14.15 -1.65
C PHE A 122 -3.67 -15.41 -1.23
N GLY A 123 -2.99 -16.40 -0.64
CA GLY A 123 -3.64 -17.53 0.01
C GLY A 123 -3.71 -18.82 -0.79
N LYS A 124 -3.03 -18.91 -1.96
CA LYS A 124 -2.78 -20.20 -2.62
C LYS A 124 -1.53 -20.92 -2.08
N ASN A 125 -1.24 -20.75 -0.80
CA ASN A 125 -0.25 -21.54 -0.06
C ASN A 125 -0.97 -22.64 0.76
N THR A 126 -0.20 -23.61 1.25
CA THR A 126 -0.74 -24.81 1.93
C THR A 126 -1.61 -24.49 3.14
N ILE A 127 -1.28 -23.41 3.86
CA ILE A 127 -1.98 -22.97 5.07
C ILE A 127 -3.11 -21.96 4.79
N LYS A 128 -3.29 -21.55 3.52
CA LYS A 128 -4.29 -20.58 3.04
C LYS A 128 -4.19 -19.21 3.71
N GLU A 129 -2.99 -18.81 4.10
CA GLU A 129 -2.74 -17.53 4.75
C GLU A 129 -2.50 -16.42 3.73
N LYS A 130 -3.00 -15.21 4.00
CA LYS A 130 -2.69 -14.04 3.18
C LYS A 130 -1.47 -13.33 3.75
N MET A 131 -0.48 -13.10 2.91
CA MET A 131 0.76 -12.41 3.23
C MET A 131 0.76 -11.03 2.55
N GLU A 132 1.40 -10.04 3.18
CA GLU A 132 1.57 -8.71 2.61
C GLU A 132 2.60 -8.72 1.46
N MET A 133 2.44 -7.79 0.52
CA MET A 133 3.39 -7.62 -0.59
C MET A 133 4.69 -6.99 -0.07
N THR A 134 5.82 -7.40 -0.64
CA THR A 134 7.15 -6.87 -0.31
C THR A 134 7.88 -6.40 -1.55
N THR A 135 8.95 -5.62 -1.35
CA THR A 135 9.75 -5.03 -2.43
C THR A 135 11.25 -5.14 -2.16
N PRO A 136 12.09 -5.25 -3.21
CA PRO A 136 11.75 -5.40 -4.63
C PRO A 136 11.45 -6.86 -5.03
N VAL A 137 10.88 -7.06 -6.22
CA VAL A 137 10.81 -8.39 -6.86
C VAL A 137 12.09 -8.61 -7.67
N VAL A 138 12.85 -9.64 -7.33
CA VAL A 138 14.16 -9.92 -7.94
C VAL A 138 14.04 -11.03 -8.96
N THR A 139 14.65 -10.84 -10.13
CA THR A 139 14.86 -11.90 -11.12
C THR A 139 16.35 -12.19 -11.23
N ARG A 140 16.70 -13.48 -11.23
CA ARG A 140 18.08 -13.93 -11.41
C ARG A 140 18.13 -14.95 -12.53
N LYS A 141 19.14 -14.85 -13.39
CA LYS A 141 19.46 -15.94 -14.31
C LYS A 141 20.02 -17.08 -13.48
N ALA A 142 19.36 -18.23 -13.51
CA ALA A 142 19.94 -19.44 -12.93
C ALA A 142 21.23 -19.75 -13.70
N GLN A 143 22.38 -19.46 -13.08
CA GLN A 143 23.59 -20.17 -13.44
C GLN A 143 23.34 -21.61 -12.99
N SER A 144 23.48 -22.57 -13.89
CA SER A 144 23.19 -23.99 -13.66
C SER A 144 24.17 -24.61 -12.65
N VAL A 145 24.07 -24.22 -11.39
CA VAL A 145 24.80 -24.78 -10.24
C VAL A 145 23.83 -24.94 -9.07
N GLY A 146 22.62 -25.40 -9.37
CA GLY A 146 21.65 -25.83 -8.37
C GLY A 146 21.24 -27.25 -8.72
N GLU A 147 21.78 -28.23 -7.99
CA GLU A 147 21.33 -29.61 -8.08
C GLU A 147 19.93 -29.70 -7.46
N ARG A 148 18.96 -30.21 -8.23
CA ARG A 148 17.61 -30.44 -7.74
C ARG A 148 17.68 -31.52 -6.67
N MET A 149 17.49 -31.15 -5.41
CA MET A 149 17.29 -32.13 -4.35
C MET A 149 15.92 -32.79 -4.54
N GLU A 150 15.92 -34.10 -4.79
CA GLU A 150 14.72 -34.94 -4.73
C GLU A 150 14.08 -34.83 -3.34
N MET A 151 12.74 -34.79 -3.30
CA MET A 151 11.98 -34.72 -2.04
C MET A 151 12.21 -35.99 -1.22
N THR A 152 13.16 -35.97 -0.29
CA THR A 152 13.39 -37.08 0.63
C THR A 152 12.55 -36.89 1.88
N THR A 153 11.28 -37.31 1.81
CA THR A 153 10.46 -37.92 2.88
C THR A 153 8.98 -37.85 2.49
N PRO A 154 8.18 -38.90 2.81
CA PRO A 154 6.76 -38.91 2.48
C PRO A 154 5.98 -37.86 3.29
N VAL A 155 5.17 -37.06 2.61
CA VAL A 155 4.19 -36.17 3.24
C VAL A 155 2.93 -36.99 3.56
N ILE A 156 2.69 -37.26 4.84
CA ILE A 156 1.49 -37.94 5.31
C ILE A 156 0.42 -36.89 5.61
N THR A 157 -0.68 -36.89 4.85
CA THR A 157 -1.87 -36.07 5.15
C THR A 157 -2.99 -36.96 5.69
N THR A 158 -3.39 -36.77 6.94
CA THR A 158 -4.54 -37.49 7.52
C THR A 158 -5.81 -36.70 7.29
N LYS A 159 -6.81 -37.31 6.65
CA LYS A 159 -8.13 -36.72 6.43
C LYS A 159 -8.97 -36.83 7.70
N VAL A 160 -9.21 -35.70 8.38
CA VAL A 160 -10.14 -35.65 9.52
C VAL A 160 -11.56 -35.67 8.97
N LEU A 161 -12.30 -36.75 9.23
CA LEU A 161 -13.75 -36.77 9.07
C LEU A 161 -14.36 -36.21 10.36
N VAL A 162 -15.03 -35.08 10.23
CA VAL A 162 -15.85 -34.51 11.30
C VAL A 162 -17.23 -35.15 11.19
N ASN A 163 -17.65 -35.85 12.24
CA ASN A 163 -19.02 -36.36 12.39
C ASN A 163 -19.96 -35.27 12.87
#